data_AF-A0A1V6G946-F1
#
_entry.id   AF-A0A1V6G946-F1
#
_cell.length_a   1.000
_cell.length_b   1.000
_cell.length_c   1.000
_cell.angle_alpha   90.00
_cell.angle_beta   90.00
_cell.angle_gamma   90.00
#
_symmetry.space_group_name_H-M   'P 1'
#
loop_
_entity.id
_entity.type
_entity.pdbx_description
1 polymer ?
#
loop_
_entity_poly.entity_id
_entity_poly.type
_entity_poly.pdbx_seq_one_letter_code
_entity_poly.pdbx_strand_id
1 'polypeptide(L)'
;MTKRTGVAVACAAGVLVVAVVAWRPWAARPAAERPSAEPAANAAANAAAGLPGKGAGAVPAPTARVSETGRVAVSRDGTNRLVWVDGRWLHPEDSAIVTTALDAALDDDDADKILAEAARLKQHADPEVRSRVAFALSWLGMRGLPDLTSMLTDPDPDVAAEVLDHWKSSLSEIESEPDKAALLGAAAEVLGSDMSDEMLFDLVMECSMLENEYALPQLVTLLGSVTKPEQKQEVIDALHTAMEHENPSDNEEVLRQQALEEAANLARENQAAQPAAPGEGMPPAQPVQGLPGLSRRNH
;
A
#
# COMPACT_ATOMS: atom_id res chain seq x y z
N MET A 1 24.30 -61.60 0.19
CA MET A 1 24.67 -61.53 -1.25
C MET A 1 23.65 -60.62 -1.94
N THR A 2 23.72 -59.30 -1.72
CA THR A 2 24.28 -58.30 -2.67
C THR A 2 23.77 -58.43 -4.11
N LYS A 3 22.91 -57.50 -4.52
CA LYS A 3 23.13 -56.65 -5.70
C LYS A 3 22.34 -55.34 -5.57
N ARG A 4 23.10 -54.28 -5.32
CA ARG A 4 22.73 -52.88 -5.51
C ARG A 4 22.79 -52.57 -7.01
N THR A 5 21.78 -51.88 -7.52
CA THR A 5 21.81 -51.06 -8.74
C THR A 5 20.89 -49.90 -8.42
N GLY A 6 21.28 -48.63 -8.36
CA GLY A 6 22.31 -47.95 -9.11
C GLY A 6 21.62 -46.74 -9.73
N VAL A 7 21.61 -45.64 -8.97
CA VAL A 7 21.06 -44.33 -9.33
C VAL A 7 21.72 -43.84 -10.63
N ALA A 8 20.90 -43.37 -11.57
CA ALA A 8 21.34 -42.55 -12.69
C ALA A 8 20.51 -41.26 -12.69
N VAL A 9 21.07 -40.22 -12.08
CA VAL A 9 20.65 -38.83 -12.23
C VAL A 9 21.15 -38.37 -13.60
N ALA A 10 20.22 -38.08 -14.51
CA ALA A 10 20.52 -37.40 -15.77
C ALA A 10 19.95 -35.99 -15.68
N CYS A 11 20.82 -35.03 -15.36
CA CYS A 11 20.56 -33.60 -15.51
C CYS A 11 20.41 -33.30 -17.00
N ALA A 12 19.21 -32.95 -17.45
CA ALA A 12 18.99 -32.34 -18.76
C ALA A 12 18.67 -30.87 -18.56
N ALA A 13 19.61 -30.05 -19.04
CA ALA A 13 19.63 -28.61 -18.96
C ALA A 13 18.37 -27.96 -19.58
N GLY A 14 17.82 -26.99 -18.86
CA GLY A 14 16.77 -26.12 -19.34
C GLY A 14 17.25 -25.29 -20.54
N VAL A 15 16.45 -25.28 -21.59
CA VAL A 15 16.52 -24.31 -22.67
C VAL A 15 15.41 -23.30 -22.40
N LEU A 16 15.81 -22.13 -21.89
CA LEU A 16 14.99 -20.92 -21.85
C LEU A 16 14.69 -20.50 -23.29
N VAL A 17 13.44 -20.64 -23.71
CA VAL A 17 12.94 -19.99 -24.92
C VAL A 17 12.58 -18.56 -24.53
N VAL A 18 13.49 -17.63 -24.84
CA VAL A 18 13.23 -16.19 -24.83
C VAL A 18 12.30 -15.89 -26.01
N ALA A 19 11.04 -15.59 -25.73
CA ALA A 19 10.13 -15.02 -26.71
C ALA A 19 10.55 -13.55 -26.95
N VAL A 20 11.28 -13.33 -28.04
CA VAL A 20 11.56 -11.99 -28.58
C VAL A 20 10.27 -11.46 -29.18
N VAL A 21 9.59 -10.55 -28.49
CA VAL A 21 8.52 -9.75 -29.10
C VAL A 21 9.18 -8.71 -30.00
N ALA A 22 9.03 -8.91 -31.30
CA ALA A 22 9.53 -8.02 -32.32
C ALA A 22 8.77 -6.69 -32.31
N TRP A 23 9.46 -5.63 -31.90
CA TRP A 23 9.05 -4.24 -32.12
C TRP A 23 8.96 -3.98 -33.63
N ARG A 24 7.79 -3.54 -34.11
CA ARG A 24 7.68 -2.94 -35.45
C ARG A 24 7.76 -1.41 -35.31
N PRO A 25 8.74 -0.74 -35.94
CA PRO A 25 8.75 0.71 -36.01
C PRO A 25 7.66 1.16 -36.99
N TRP A 26 6.73 1.99 -36.52
CA TRP A 26 5.76 2.62 -37.39
C TRP A 26 6.49 3.61 -38.31
N ALA A 27 6.36 3.34 -39.60
CA ALA A 27 7.00 4.03 -40.70
C ALA A 27 6.75 5.55 -40.71
N ALA A 28 7.82 6.26 -41.05
CA ALA A 28 7.84 7.65 -41.47
C ALA A 28 6.69 7.98 -42.43
N ARG A 29 6.01 9.09 -42.16
CA ARG A 29 5.16 9.78 -43.15
C ARG A 29 5.92 10.97 -43.73
N PRO A 30 5.69 11.27 -45.03
CA PRO A 30 6.62 12.02 -45.87
C PRO A 30 6.65 13.52 -45.58
N ALA A 31 7.83 14.09 -45.83
CA ALA A 31 8.10 15.52 -45.84
C ALA A 31 7.19 16.24 -46.85
N ALA A 32 6.40 17.19 -46.36
CA ALA A 32 5.71 18.18 -47.18
C ALA A 32 6.44 19.53 -47.07
N GLU A 33 7.16 19.85 -48.14
CA GLU A 33 7.46 21.16 -48.72
C GLU A 33 7.75 22.36 -47.79
N ARG A 34 9.03 22.77 -47.80
CA ARG A 34 9.46 24.14 -47.47
C ARG A 34 9.09 25.09 -48.63
N PRO A 35 8.53 26.27 -48.35
CA PRO A 35 8.74 27.43 -49.21
C PRO A 35 10.02 28.16 -48.79
N SER A 36 10.84 28.47 -49.79
CA SER A 36 12.09 29.22 -49.70
C SER A 36 11.90 30.67 -49.22
N ALA A 37 12.96 31.16 -48.59
CA ALA A 37 13.10 32.42 -47.86
C ALA A 37 12.98 33.71 -48.69
N GLU A 38 12.62 34.81 -48.01
CA GLU A 38 13.29 36.12 -48.08
C GLU A 38 13.03 36.95 -46.79
N PRO A 39 13.87 37.95 -46.45
CA PRO A 39 14.25 38.24 -45.07
C PRO A 39 13.43 39.35 -44.43
N ALA A 40 12.85 39.08 -43.26
CA ALA A 40 12.24 40.12 -42.42
C ALA A 40 13.07 40.33 -41.16
N ALA A 41 14.00 41.28 -41.25
CA ALA A 41 14.51 42.00 -40.09
C ALA A 41 13.33 42.70 -39.39
N ASN A 42 12.85 42.12 -38.28
CA ASN A 42 12.03 42.70 -37.19
C ASN A 42 11.10 41.67 -36.51
N ALA A 43 11.57 40.44 -36.28
CA ALA A 43 10.83 39.42 -35.51
C ALA A 43 11.49 39.10 -34.15
N ALA A 44 12.24 40.04 -33.57
CA ALA A 44 12.89 39.86 -32.27
C ALA A 44 12.15 40.54 -31.09
N ALA A 45 10.91 41.01 -31.29
CA ALA A 45 10.22 41.83 -30.28
C ALA A 45 8.94 41.21 -29.69
N ASN A 46 8.43 40.06 -30.15
CA ASN A 46 7.16 39.50 -29.67
C ASN A 46 7.14 37.96 -29.53
N ALA A 47 8.24 37.38 -29.03
CA ALA A 47 8.26 35.97 -28.58
C ALA A 47 8.17 35.82 -27.05
N ALA A 48 7.63 36.84 -26.36
CA ALA A 48 7.47 36.89 -24.92
C ALA A 48 5.99 36.92 -24.52
N ALA A 49 5.22 35.92 -24.93
CA ALA A 49 3.94 35.63 -24.30
C ALA A 49 4.22 34.63 -23.16
N GLY A 50 4.32 35.12 -21.91
CA GLY A 50 4.50 34.28 -20.72
C GLY A 50 5.43 34.84 -19.63
N LEU A 51 6.03 36.01 -19.82
CA LEU A 51 6.78 36.70 -18.76
C LEU A 51 5.82 37.42 -17.78
N PRO A 52 6.21 37.60 -16.50
CA PRO A 52 5.33 38.01 -15.41
C PRO A 52 4.68 39.39 -15.64
N GLY A 53 3.47 39.37 -16.19
CA GLY A 53 2.52 40.47 -16.10
C GLY A 53 1.73 40.34 -14.80
N LYS A 54 1.59 41.45 -14.07
CA LYS A 54 0.80 41.60 -12.83
C LYS A 54 -0.43 40.66 -12.79
N GLY A 55 -0.31 39.54 -12.09
CA GLY A 55 -1.42 38.63 -11.86
C GLY A 55 -0.98 37.34 -11.19
N ALA A 56 -1.53 37.10 -9.99
CA ALA A 56 -1.52 35.87 -9.18
C ALA A 56 -0.22 35.44 -8.47
N GLY A 57 -0.29 35.32 -7.14
CA GLY A 57 0.76 34.76 -6.25
C GLY A 57 1.77 35.78 -5.73
N ALA A 58 2.38 35.50 -4.57
CA ALA A 58 3.29 36.41 -3.85
C ALA A 58 4.39 36.96 -4.77
N VAL A 59 4.25 38.23 -5.15
CA VAL A 59 5.19 38.92 -6.05
C VAL A 59 6.56 39.01 -5.35
N PRO A 60 7.68 38.71 -6.04
CA PRO A 60 9.01 38.88 -5.47
C PRO A 60 9.16 40.30 -4.95
N ALA A 61 9.73 40.44 -3.75
CA ALA A 61 9.96 41.74 -3.13
C ALA A 61 10.66 42.69 -4.12
N PRO A 62 10.37 44.00 -4.08
CA PRO A 62 10.93 44.98 -5.02
C PRO A 62 12.48 45.06 -5.02
N THR A 63 13.14 44.40 -4.07
CA THR A 63 14.59 44.29 -3.92
C THR A 63 15.20 42.99 -4.45
N ALA A 64 14.39 42.07 -4.99
CA ALA A 64 14.87 40.79 -5.53
C ALA A 64 15.61 40.97 -6.87
N ARG A 65 16.66 40.19 -7.09
CA ARG A 65 17.33 40.07 -8.39
C ARG A 65 16.65 38.97 -9.19
N VAL A 66 16.14 39.31 -10.36
CA VAL A 66 15.56 38.33 -11.31
C VAL A 66 16.68 37.86 -12.26
N SER A 67 16.76 36.55 -12.49
CA SER A 67 17.68 35.93 -13.43
C SER A 67 17.49 36.46 -14.85
N GLU A 68 18.52 36.32 -15.70
CA GLU A 68 18.48 36.72 -17.11
C GLU A 68 17.32 36.08 -17.90
N THR A 69 16.94 34.85 -17.56
CA THR A 69 15.80 34.14 -18.17
C THR A 69 14.43 34.64 -17.67
N GLY A 70 14.40 35.52 -16.68
CA GLY A 70 13.16 35.99 -16.03
C GLY A 70 12.48 34.97 -15.12
N ARG A 71 13.01 33.73 -14.99
CA ARG A 71 12.33 32.60 -14.35
C ARG A 71 12.70 32.34 -12.89
N VAL A 72 13.75 32.97 -12.37
CA VAL A 72 14.18 32.81 -10.98
C VAL A 72 14.34 34.19 -10.36
N ALA A 73 13.75 34.40 -9.20
CA ALA A 73 13.95 35.59 -8.39
C ALA A 73 14.67 35.21 -7.09
N VAL A 74 15.71 35.94 -6.73
CA VAL A 74 16.46 35.73 -5.50
C VAL A 74 16.46 37.02 -4.69
N SER A 75 16.07 36.94 -3.42
CA SER A 75 16.13 38.05 -2.49
C SER A 75 17.58 38.53 -2.32
N ARG A 76 17.74 39.82 -1.98
CA ARG A 76 19.06 40.47 -1.88
C ARG A 76 19.94 39.89 -0.77
N ASP A 77 19.33 39.34 0.28
CA ASP A 77 20.00 38.64 1.38
C ASP A 77 20.29 37.17 1.05
N GLY A 78 19.86 36.67 -0.12
CA GLY A 78 20.09 35.30 -0.58
C GLY A 78 19.24 34.24 0.13
N THR A 79 18.36 34.63 1.05
CA THR A 79 17.61 33.70 1.90
C THR A 79 16.33 33.18 1.23
N ASN A 80 15.76 33.95 0.32
CA ASN A 80 14.52 33.60 -0.36
C ASN A 80 14.75 33.47 -1.87
N ARG A 81 14.44 32.31 -2.42
CA ARG A 81 14.51 32.00 -3.86
C ARG A 81 13.11 31.60 -4.32
N LEU A 82 12.66 32.20 -5.41
CA LEU A 82 11.39 31.89 -6.06
C LEU A 82 11.64 31.46 -7.50
N VAL A 83 10.81 30.57 -8.01
CA VAL A 83 10.80 30.06 -9.38
C VAL A 83 9.46 30.42 -10.02
N TRP A 84 9.50 30.92 -11.25
CA TRP A 84 8.32 31.22 -12.04
C TRP A 84 7.86 29.98 -12.78
N VAL A 85 6.67 29.48 -12.45
CA VAL A 85 6.03 28.34 -13.09
C VAL A 85 4.57 28.69 -13.35
N ASP A 86 4.09 28.43 -14.56
CA ASP A 86 2.69 28.58 -14.98
C ASP A 86 2.01 29.89 -14.55
N GLY A 87 2.72 31.01 -14.68
CA GLY A 87 2.16 32.33 -14.40
C GLY A 87 2.21 32.75 -12.92
N ARG A 88 2.92 32.02 -12.07
CA ARG A 88 3.00 32.28 -10.62
C ARG A 88 4.42 32.08 -10.09
N TRP A 89 4.77 32.85 -9.06
CA TRP A 89 6.02 32.66 -8.32
C TRP A 89 5.81 31.64 -7.21
N LEU A 90 6.64 30.62 -7.18
CA LEU A 90 6.61 29.51 -6.24
C LEU A 90 7.96 29.34 -5.56
N HIS A 91 7.93 28.86 -4.33
CA HIS A 91 9.10 28.41 -3.62
C HIS A 91 9.59 27.08 -4.23
N PRO A 92 10.92 26.84 -4.34
CA PRO A 92 11.47 25.57 -4.83
C PRO A 92 10.96 24.33 -4.06
N GLU A 93 10.61 24.52 -2.79
CA GLU A 93 10.03 23.52 -1.90
C GLU A 93 8.52 23.33 -2.08
N ASP A 94 7.83 24.19 -2.84
CA ASP A 94 6.40 24.04 -3.10
C ASP A 94 6.14 22.72 -3.85
N SER A 95 5.10 22.01 -3.44
CA SER A 95 4.69 20.70 -3.98
C SER A 95 4.67 20.71 -5.52
N ALA A 96 4.07 21.72 -6.13
CA ALA A 96 3.99 21.89 -7.59
C ALA A 96 5.35 21.96 -8.31
N ILE A 97 6.40 22.46 -7.64
CA ILE A 97 7.76 22.47 -8.19
C ILE A 97 8.43 21.10 -7.99
N VAL A 98 8.25 20.54 -6.80
CA VAL A 98 8.85 19.26 -6.41
C VAL A 98 8.34 18.10 -7.27
N THR A 99 7.08 18.16 -7.72
CA THR A 99 6.44 17.14 -8.56
C THR A 99 6.61 17.36 -10.06
N THR A 100 7.17 18.50 -10.50
CA THR A 100 7.23 18.84 -11.94
C THR A 100 7.85 17.74 -12.82
N ALA A 101 8.89 17.05 -12.34
CA ALA A 101 9.51 15.95 -13.08
C ALA A 101 8.61 14.70 -13.19
N LEU A 102 7.85 14.40 -12.12
CA LEU A 102 6.85 13.33 -12.09
C LEU A 102 5.68 13.67 -13.01
N ASP A 103 5.22 14.92 -12.98
CA ASP A 103 4.15 15.44 -13.84
C ASP A 103 4.55 15.32 -15.32
N ALA A 104 5.75 15.76 -15.68
CA ALA A 104 6.24 15.62 -17.05
C ALA A 104 6.36 14.15 -17.49
N ALA A 105 6.77 13.25 -16.59
CA ALA A 105 6.85 11.83 -16.89
C ALA A 105 5.45 11.20 -17.12
N LEU A 106 4.42 11.66 -16.40
CA LEU A 106 3.04 11.27 -16.64
C LEU A 106 2.51 11.78 -17.97
N ASP A 107 2.79 13.03 -18.33
CA ASP A 107 2.39 13.60 -19.63
C ASP A 107 3.03 12.85 -20.80
N ASP A 108 4.26 12.36 -20.63
CA ASP A 108 5.00 11.59 -21.62
C ASP A 108 4.69 10.06 -21.61
N ASP A 109 3.85 9.59 -20.67
CA ASP A 109 3.59 8.16 -20.41
C ASP A 109 4.88 7.34 -20.19
N ASP A 110 5.89 7.96 -19.54
CA ASP A 110 7.20 7.36 -19.32
C ASP A 110 7.23 6.58 -18.00
N ALA A 111 6.72 5.35 -18.04
CA ALA A 111 6.60 4.47 -16.88
C ALA A 111 7.89 4.30 -16.06
N ASP A 112 9.05 4.25 -16.72
CA ASP A 112 10.34 4.07 -16.02
C ASP A 112 10.73 5.35 -15.27
N LYS A 113 10.49 6.53 -15.86
CA LYS A 113 10.69 7.80 -15.14
C LYS A 113 9.67 8.00 -14.03
N ILE A 114 8.41 7.61 -14.23
CA ILE A 114 7.38 7.69 -13.18
C ILE A 114 7.83 6.89 -11.95
N LEU A 115 8.28 5.64 -12.14
CA LEU A 115 8.79 4.81 -11.04
C LEU A 115 10.02 5.42 -10.37
N ALA A 116 10.95 5.98 -11.15
CA ALA A 116 12.16 6.60 -10.61
C ALA A 116 11.84 7.83 -9.75
N GLU A 117 10.93 8.71 -10.21
CA GLU A 117 10.50 9.88 -9.45
C GLU A 117 9.62 9.50 -8.24
N ALA A 118 8.73 8.51 -8.38
CA ALA A 118 7.93 7.99 -7.29
C ALA A 118 8.82 7.44 -6.15
N ALA A 119 9.85 6.65 -6.47
CA ALA A 119 10.80 6.13 -5.49
C ALA A 119 11.52 7.23 -4.71
N ARG A 120 11.79 8.37 -5.36
CA ARG A 120 12.41 9.56 -4.74
C ARG A 120 11.43 10.33 -3.84
N LEU A 121 10.16 10.40 -4.24
CA LEU A 121 9.16 11.30 -3.67
C LEU A 121 8.21 10.64 -2.66
N LYS A 122 8.07 9.31 -2.66
CA LYS A 122 7.07 8.60 -1.84
C LYS A 122 7.21 8.79 -0.32
N GLN A 123 8.36 9.26 0.16
CA GLN A 123 8.62 9.58 1.57
C GLN A 123 8.81 11.08 1.81
N HIS A 124 8.38 11.93 0.87
CA HIS A 124 8.50 13.37 1.01
C HIS A 124 7.71 13.88 2.23
N ALA A 125 8.23 14.91 2.91
CA ALA A 125 7.62 15.42 4.14
C ALA A 125 6.22 16.03 3.89
N ASP A 126 6.02 16.63 2.72
CA ASP A 126 4.75 17.21 2.30
C ASP A 126 3.76 16.12 1.85
N PRO A 127 2.58 15.99 2.49
CA PRO A 127 1.55 15.03 2.10
C PRO A 127 1.01 15.25 0.67
N GLU A 128 0.96 16.50 0.16
CA GLU A 128 0.51 16.76 -1.21
C GLU A 128 1.42 16.08 -2.24
N VAL A 129 2.73 16.05 -1.96
CA VAL A 129 3.71 15.38 -2.81
C VAL A 129 3.52 13.86 -2.77
N ARG A 130 3.24 13.28 -1.60
CA ARG A 130 2.99 11.83 -1.46
C ARG A 130 1.68 11.40 -2.11
N SER A 131 0.61 12.20 -1.95
CA SER A 131 -0.65 12.02 -2.69
C SER A 131 -0.43 12.03 -4.21
N ARG A 132 0.35 12.99 -4.72
CA ARG A 132 0.68 13.05 -6.14
C ARG A 132 1.43 11.80 -6.63
N VAL A 133 2.32 11.25 -5.80
CA VAL A 133 3.01 9.98 -6.08
C VAL A 133 2.04 8.81 -6.12
N ALA A 134 1.10 8.71 -5.18
CA ALA A 134 0.09 7.66 -5.17
C ALA A 134 -0.74 7.67 -6.47
N PHE A 135 -1.22 8.85 -6.87
CA PHE A 135 -1.91 9.00 -8.15
C PHE A 135 -1.03 8.57 -9.34
N ALA A 136 0.24 8.97 -9.36
CA ALA A 136 1.13 8.61 -10.47
C ALA A 136 1.35 7.10 -10.58
N LEU A 137 1.51 6.43 -9.43
CA LEU A 137 1.66 4.97 -9.37
C LEU A 137 0.39 4.24 -9.81
N SER A 138 -0.80 4.77 -9.52
CA SER A 138 -2.06 4.12 -9.92
C SER A 138 -2.22 4.02 -11.44
N TRP A 139 -1.67 4.97 -12.19
CA TRP A 139 -1.66 4.91 -13.67
C TRP A 139 -0.82 3.77 -14.23
N LEU A 140 0.15 3.27 -13.46
CA LEU A 140 1.02 2.18 -13.90
C LEU A 140 0.41 0.79 -13.67
N GLY A 141 -0.78 0.71 -13.07
CA GLY A 141 -1.45 -0.54 -12.71
C GLY A 141 -0.52 -1.48 -11.94
N MET A 142 -0.38 -2.72 -12.42
CA MET A 142 0.48 -3.75 -11.82
C MET A 142 1.91 -3.31 -11.51
N ARG A 143 2.49 -2.40 -12.31
CA ARG A 143 3.87 -1.95 -12.09
C ARG A 143 4.00 -0.98 -10.92
N GLY A 144 2.94 -0.21 -10.62
CA GLY A 144 2.93 0.74 -9.50
C GLY A 144 2.39 0.14 -8.20
N LEU A 145 1.64 -0.96 -8.29
CA LEU A 145 0.99 -1.60 -7.14
C LEU A 145 1.92 -1.96 -5.98
N PRO A 146 3.13 -2.52 -6.18
CA PRO A 146 4.04 -2.79 -5.06
C PRO A 146 4.42 -1.55 -4.26
N ASP A 147 4.64 -0.41 -4.94
CA ASP A 147 4.93 0.85 -4.26
C ASP A 147 3.68 1.42 -3.59
N LEU A 148 2.49 1.33 -4.20
CA LEU A 148 1.21 1.69 -3.56
C LEU A 148 0.94 0.86 -2.31
N THR A 149 1.18 -0.46 -2.35
CA THR A 149 1.06 -1.34 -1.18
C THR A 149 1.92 -0.83 -0.03
N SER A 150 3.16 -0.39 -0.30
CA SER A 150 4.05 0.15 0.73
C SER A 150 3.60 1.49 1.32
N MET A 151 2.67 2.19 0.65
CA MET A 151 2.12 3.47 1.08
C MET A 151 0.78 3.33 1.83
N LEU A 152 0.23 2.12 1.99
CA LEU A 152 -1.05 1.90 2.70
C LEU A 152 -1.00 2.33 4.17
N THR A 153 0.19 2.44 4.76
CA THR A 153 0.44 2.91 6.12
C THR A 153 1.01 4.34 6.15
N ASP A 154 0.67 5.18 5.15
CA ASP A 154 1.07 6.58 5.15
C ASP A 154 0.67 7.25 6.49
N PRO A 155 1.58 8.03 7.12
CA PRO A 155 1.28 8.68 8.39
C PRO A 155 0.20 9.75 8.30
N ASP A 156 -0.08 10.27 7.09
CA ASP A 156 -1.18 11.19 6.85
C ASP A 156 -2.44 10.38 6.48
N PRO A 157 -3.54 10.47 7.26
CA PRO A 157 -4.72 9.65 7.05
C PRO A 157 -5.46 9.99 5.74
N ASP A 158 -5.37 11.22 5.24
CA ASP A 158 -5.99 11.60 3.97
C ASP A 158 -5.22 10.97 2.81
N VAL A 159 -3.88 10.97 2.89
CA VAL A 159 -3.02 10.28 1.91
C VAL A 159 -3.21 8.77 1.97
N ALA A 160 -3.30 8.17 3.16
CA ALA A 160 -3.52 6.74 3.31
C ALA A 160 -4.87 6.30 2.71
N ALA A 161 -5.93 7.11 2.88
CA ALA A 161 -7.24 6.86 2.27
C ALA A 161 -7.18 6.93 0.73
N GLU A 162 -6.52 7.96 0.18
CA GLU A 162 -6.33 8.07 -1.28
C GLU A 162 -5.51 6.92 -1.86
N VAL A 163 -4.42 6.51 -1.18
CA VAL A 163 -3.62 5.34 -1.56
C VAL A 163 -4.48 4.08 -1.55
N LEU A 164 -5.31 3.89 -0.52
CA LEU A 164 -6.19 2.74 -0.41
C LEU A 164 -7.19 2.69 -1.57
N ASP A 165 -7.81 3.82 -1.93
CA ASP A 165 -8.73 3.90 -3.06
C ASP A 165 -8.05 3.55 -4.39
N HIS A 166 -6.86 4.12 -4.63
CA HIS A 166 -6.05 3.80 -5.81
C HIS A 166 -5.64 2.33 -5.83
N TRP A 167 -5.20 1.80 -4.69
CA TRP A 167 -4.77 0.41 -4.54
C TRP A 167 -5.93 -0.55 -4.81
N LYS A 168 -7.12 -0.33 -4.22
CA LYS A 168 -8.33 -1.15 -4.46
C LYS A 168 -8.74 -1.13 -5.93
N SER A 169 -8.75 0.06 -6.55
CA SER A 169 -9.07 0.19 -7.98
C SER A 169 -8.10 -0.64 -8.82
N SER A 170 -6.79 -0.47 -8.63
CA SER A 170 -5.78 -1.22 -9.39
C SER A 170 -5.78 -2.72 -9.09
N LEU A 171 -6.06 -3.13 -7.85
CA LEU A 171 -6.18 -4.54 -7.45
C LEU A 171 -7.36 -5.23 -8.16
N SER A 172 -8.48 -4.52 -8.34
CA SER A 172 -9.67 -5.06 -9.01
C SER A 172 -9.45 -5.38 -10.50
N GLU A 173 -8.46 -4.73 -11.13
CA GLU A 173 -8.11 -4.92 -12.53
C GLU A 173 -7.17 -6.11 -12.77
N ILE A 174 -6.68 -6.76 -11.71
CA ILE A 174 -5.77 -7.89 -11.82
C ILE A 174 -6.54 -9.16 -12.17
N GLU A 175 -6.27 -9.68 -13.37
CA GLU A 175 -6.84 -10.96 -13.84
C GLU A 175 -6.05 -12.18 -13.33
N SER A 176 -4.78 -12.01 -13.02
CA SER A 176 -3.89 -13.07 -12.55
C SER A 176 -4.10 -13.33 -11.06
N GLU A 177 -4.75 -14.44 -10.71
CA GLU A 177 -4.92 -14.87 -9.32
C GLU A 177 -3.63 -14.95 -8.50
N PRO A 178 -2.51 -15.55 -8.98
CA PRO A 178 -1.27 -15.57 -8.20
C PRO A 178 -0.70 -14.18 -7.93
N ASP A 179 -0.79 -13.25 -8.89
CA ASP A 179 -0.31 -11.88 -8.70
C ASP A 179 -1.21 -11.11 -7.72
N LYS A 180 -2.53 -11.29 -7.83
CA LYS A 180 -3.50 -10.70 -6.90
C LYS A 180 -3.30 -11.23 -5.49
N ALA A 181 -3.11 -12.54 -5.33
CA ALA A 181 -2.81 -13.17 -4.05
C ALA A 181 -1.53 -12.63 -3.41
N ALA A 182 -0.46 -12.47 -4.19
CA ALA A 182 0.79 -11.90 -3.70
C ALA A 182 0.61 -10.47 -3.16
N LEU A 183 -0.21 -9.65 -3.82
CA LEU A 183 -0.51 -8.29 -3.38
C LEU A 183 -1.41 -8.24 -2.13
N LEU A 184 -2.40 -9.14 -2.03
CA LEU A 184 -3.23 -9.28 -0.83
C LEU A 184 -2.37 -9.66 0.39
N GLY A 185 -1.44 -10.61 0.23
CA GLY A 185 -0.49 -10.99 1.26
C GLY A 185 0.43 -9.83 1.67
N ALA A 186 0.99 -9.12 0.69
CA ALA A 186 1.83 -7.97 0.96
C ALA A 186 1.06 -6.84 1.69
N ALA A 187 -0.20 -6.60 1.33
CA ALA A 187 -1.04 -5.63 2.04
C ALA A 187 -1.30 -6.08 3.49
N ALA A 188 -1.58 -7.37 3.71
CA ALA A 188 -1.75 -7.91 5.06
C ALA A 188 -0.50 -7.70 5.93
N GLU A 189 0.69 -7.96 5.37
CA GLU A 189 1.97 -7.75 6.07
C GLU A 189 2.25 -6.27 6.36
N VAL A 190 1.97 -5.37 5.41
CA VAL A 190 2.22 -3.93 5.57
C VAL A 190 1.29 -3.31 6.59
N LEU A 191 0.00 -3.67 6.57
CA LEU A 191 -0.99 -3.17 7.52
C LEU A 191 -0.81 -3.77 8.91
N GLY A 192 -0.45 -5.06 8.99
CA GLY A 192 -0.16 -5.75 10.23
C GLY A 192 -1.25 -5.58 11.29
N SER A 193 -0.83 -5.26 12.51
CA SER A 193 -1.75 -5.04 13.65
C SER A 193 -2.57 -3.75 13.56
N ASP A 194 -2.19 -2.81 12.70
CA ASP A 194 -2.88 -1.52 12.55
C ASP A 194 -4.04 -1.60 11.56
N MET A 195 -4.29 -2.78 10.99
CA MET A 195 -5.39 -3.06 10.07
C MET A 195 -6.77 -2.73 10.67
N SER A 196 -7.55 -1.94 9.93
CA SER A 196 -8.94 -1.65 10.26
C SER A 196 -9.84 -2.85 9.97
N ASP A 197 -10.98 -2.93 10.66
CA ASP A 197 -11.94 -4.03 10.46
C ASP A 197 -12.54 -4.00 9.04
N GLU A 198 -12.75 -2.81 8.48
CA GLU A 198 -13.18 -2.63 7.08
C GLU A 198 -12.15 -3.18 6.09
N MET A 199 -10.87 -2.86 6.31
CA MET A 199 -9.81 -3.35 5.43
C MET A 199 -9.62 -4.86 5.56
N LEU A 200 -9.74 -5.41 6.77
CA LEU A 200 -9.71 -6.85 6.99
C LEU A 200 -10.84 -7.54 6.21
N PHE A 201 -12.07 -7.04 6.34
CA PHE A 201 -13.22 -7.57 5.63
C PHE A 201 -13.00 -7.57 4.12
N ASP A 202 -12.49 -6.46 3.57
CA ASP A 202 -12.19 -6.36 2.13
C ASP A 202 -11.11 -7.35 1.69
N LEU A 203 -10.02 -7.51 2.46
CA LEU A 203 -8.97 -8.49 2.14
C LEU A 203 -9.48 -9.94 2.20
N VAL A 204 -10.31 -10.26 3.20
CA VAL A 204 -10.95 -11.58 3.33
C VAL A 204 -11.90 -11.84 2.15
N MET A 205 -12.72 -10.85 1.78
CA MET A 205 -13.62 -10.93 0.64
C MET A 205 -12.86 -11.16 -0.66
N GLU A 206 -11.79 -10.40 -0.92
CA GLU A 206 -10.95 -10.59 -2.11
C GLU A 206 -10.26 -11.96 -2.12
N CYS A 207 -9.77 -12.45 -0.96
CA CYS A 207 -9.23 -13.80 -0.87
C CYS A 207 -10.27 -14.87 -1.21
N SER A 208 -11.53 -14.70 -0.79
CA SER A 208 -12.61 -15.66 -1.05
C SER A 208 -12.99 -15.80 -2.52
N MET A 209 -12.60 -14.83 -3.35
CA MET A 209 -12.82 -14.84 -4.80
C MET A 209 -11.72 -15.57 -5.56
N LEU A 210 -10.61 -15.94 -4.91
CA LEU A 210 -9.51 -16.69 -5.50
C LEU A 210 -9.71 -18.20 -5.36
N GLU A 211 -9.03 -18.99 -6.19
CA GLU A 211 -8.91 -20.43 -5.96
C GLU A 211 -8.18 -20.72 -4.64
N ASN A 212 -8.58 -21.81 -3.96
CA ASN A 212 -8.06 -22.17 -2.64
C ASN A 212 -6.53 -22.28 -2.58
N GLU A 213 -5.89 -22.69 -3.69
CA GLU A 213 -4.42 -22.77 -3.78
C GLU A 213 -3.73 -21.42 -3.57
N TYR A 214 -4.42 -20.32 -3.90
CA TYR A 214 -3.95 -18.95 -3.72
C TYR A 214 -4.58 -18.28 -2.50
N ALA A 215 -5.86 -18.53 -2.21
CA ALA A 215 -6.60 -17.91 -1.10
C ALA A 215 -6.07 -18.34 0.27
N LEU A 216 -5.91 -19.65 0.50
CA LEU A 216 -5.61 -20.19 1.83
C LEU A 216 -4.27 -19.70 2.39
N PRO A 217 -3.16 -19.63 1.62
CA PRO A 217 -1.93 -19.02 2.10
C PRO A 217 -2.12 -17.56 2.56
N GLN A 218 -2.91 -16.76 1.85
CA GLN A 218 -3.11 -15.35 2.21
C GLN A 218 -4.00 -15.20 3.45
N LEU A 219 -5.02 -16.03 3.60
CA LEU A 219 -5.84 -16.06 4.82
C LEU A 219 -4.99 -16.45 6.05
N VAL A 220 -4.02 -17.35 5.89
CA VAL A 220 -3.07 -17.68 6.97
C VAL A 220 -2.13 -16.50 7.29
N THR A 221 -1.65 -15.78 6.27
CA THR A 221 -0.88 -14.54 6.46
C THR A 221 -1.70 -13.48 7.21
N LEU A 222 -2.97 -13.29 6.83
CA LEU A 222 -3.91 -12.40 7.52
C LEU A 222 -4.09 -12.80 8.99
N LEU A 223 -4.31 -14.08 9.26
CA LEU A 223 -4.47 -14.61 10.62
C LEU A 223 -3.24 -14.31 11.49
N GLY A 224 -2.04 -14.41 10.92
CA GLY A 224 -0.78 -14.08 11.59
C GLY A 224 -0.54 -12.58 11.78
N SER A 225 -1.19 -11.73 10.96
CA SER A 225 -1.02 -10.27 10.97
C SER A 225 -1.94 -9.58 11.98
N VAL A 226 -3.15 -10.11 12.17
CA VAL A 226 -4.15 -9.53 13.08
C VAL A 226 -3.94 -9.96 14.53
N THR A 227 -4.14 -9.02 15.46
CA THR A 227 -3.94 -9.28 16.90
C THR A 227 -5.24 -9.34 17.70
N LYS A 228 -6.32 -8.70 17.20
CA LYS A 228 -7.58 -8.61 17.94
C LYS A 228 -8.36 -9.93 17.87
N PRO A 229 -8.96 -10.41 18.97
CA PRO A 229 -9.73 -11.66 18.99
C PRO A 229 -10.83 -11.73 17.92
N GLU A 230 -11.58 -10.66 17.75
CA GLU A 230 -12.66 -10.55 16.78
C GLU A 230 -12.17 -10.65 15.33
N GLN A 231 -11.06 -9.98 15.02
CA GLN A 231 -10.42 -10.05 13.69
C GLN A 231 -9.86 -11.44 13.42
N LYS A 232 -9.21 -12.08 14.42
CA LYS A 232 -8.74 -13.47 14.31
C LYS A 232 -9.89 -14.43 14.01
N GLN A 233 -11.03 -14.26 14.70
CA GLN A 233 -12.20 -15.11 14.50
C GLN A 233 -12.75 -14.97 13.07
N GLU A 234 -12.83 -13.75 12.54
CA GLU A 234 -13.28 -13.50 11.16
C GLU A 234 -12.40 -14.24 10.13
N VAL A 235 -11.08 -14.20 10.28
CA VAL A 235 -10.17 -14.92 9.38
C VAL A 235 -10.28 -16.44 9.55
N ILE A 236 -10.46 -16.93 10.77
CA ILE A 236 -10.70 -18.36 11.05
C ILE A 236 -11.99 -18.84 10.37
N ASP A 237 -13.06 -18.05 10.42
CA ASP A 237 -14.35 -18.40 9.80
C ASP A 237 -14.24 -18.42 8.27
N ALA A 238 -13.47 -17.50 7.69
CA ALA A 238 -13.16 -17.51 6.26
C ALA A 238 -12.33 -18.73 5.85
N LEU A 239 -11.31 -19.10 6.64
CA LEU A 239 -10.52 -20.33 6.45
C LEU A 239 -11.41 -21.56 6.51
N HIS A 240 -12.29 -21.68 7.52
CA HIS A 240 -13.21 -22.81 7.59
C HIS A 240 -14.11 -22.89 6.36
N THR A 241 -14.70 -21.77 5.94
CA THR A 241 -15.59 -21.69 4.79
C THR A 241 -14.89 -22.12 3.49
N ALA A 242 -13.66 -21.64 3.25
CA ALA A 242 -12.88 -22.03 2.08
C ALA A 242 -12.59 -23.54 2.03
N MET A 243 -12.55 -24.18 3.19
CA MET A 243 -12.12 -25.57 3.36
C MET A 243 -13.28 -26.57 3.54
N GLU A 244 -14.53 -26.15 3.36
CA GLU A 244 -15.74 -26.98 3.52
C GLU A 244 -15.94 -28.05 2.43
N HIS A 245 -14.90 -28.46 1.70
CA HIS A 245 -14.98 -29.46 0.63
C HIS A 245 -14.56 -30.87 1.08
N GLU A 246 -15.24 -31.88 0.54
CA GLU A 246 -15.17 -33.29 1.00
C GLU A 246 -13.79 -33.97 0.88
N ASN A 247 -12.87 -33.46 0.04
CA ASN A 247 -11.54 -34.04 -0.17
C ASN A 247 -10.45 -32.96 -0.25
N PRO A 248 -9.97 -32.42 0.89
CA PRO A 248 -8.86 -31.47 0.90
C PRO A 248 -7.56 -32.14 0.45
N SER A 249 -6.69 -31.37 -0.20
CA SER A 249 -5.31 -31.79 -0.46
C SER A 249 -4.50 -31.85 0.84
N ASP A 250 -3.36 -32.57 0.84
CA ASP A 250 -2.48 -32.65 2.01
C ASP A 250 -2.02 -31.27 2.50
N ASN A 251 -1.79 -30.33 1.57
CA ASN A 251 -1.40 -28.95 1.90
C ASN A 251 -2.54 -28.18 2.56
N GLU A 252 -3.76 -28.32 2.05
CA GLU A 252 -4.94 -27.71 2.66
C GLU A 252 -5.15 -28.27 4.06
N GLU A 253 -5.00 -29.59 4.26
CA GLU A 253 -5.13 -30.20 5.58
C GLU A 253 -4.13 -29.64 6.61
N VAL A 254 -2.90 -29.33 6.20
CA VAL A 254 -1.90 -28.66 7.06
C VAL A 254 -2.37 -27.26 7.46
N LEU A 255 -2.85 -26.46 6.49
CA LEU A 255 -3.37 -25.11 6.77
C LEU A 255 -4.63 -25.17 7.68
N ARG A 256 -5.46 -26.21 7.52
CA ARG A 256 -6.64 -26.45 8.36
C ARG A 256 -6.25 -26.65 9.81
N GLN A 257 -5.25 -27.50 10.02
CA GLN A 257 -4.77 -27.84 11.34
C GLN A 257 -4.18 -26.60 12.03
N GLN A 258 -3.48 -25.76 11.29
CA GLN A 258 -2.98 -24.47 11.79
C GLN A 258 -4.13 -23.54 12.22
N ALA A 259 -5.17 -23.40 11.39
CA ALA A 259 -6.35 -22.58 11.72
C ALA A 259 -7.06 -23.07 12.98
N LEU A 260 -7.23 -24.40 13.12
CA LEU A 260 -7.84 -25.03 14.30
C LEU A 260 -7.01 -24.83 15.57
N GLU A 261 -5.68 -24.90 15.46
CA GLU A 261 -4.77 -24.65 16.58
C GLU A 261 -4.88 -23.21 17.07
N GLU A 262 -4.90 -22.24 16.15
CA GLU A 262 -5.10 -20.82 16.52
C GLU A 262 -6.49 -20.56 17.10
N ALA A 263 -7.54 -21.17 16.55
CA ALA A 263 -8.89 -21.09 17.14
C ALA A 263 -8.93 -21.65 18.57
N ALA A 264 -8.24 -22.76 18.82
CA ALA A 264 -8.12 -23.35 20.15
C ALA A 264 -7.28 -22.48 21.11
N ASN A 265 -6.24 -21.79 20.61
CA ASN A 265 -5.49 -20.79 21.37
C ASN A 265 -6.40 -19.64 21.79
N LEU A 266 -7.15 -19.09 20.83
CA LEU A 266 -8.06 -17.98 21.04
C LEU A 266 -9.16 -18.32 22.06
N ALA A 267 -9.75 -19.51 21.96
CA ALA A 267 -10.74 -19.98 22.92
C ALA A 267 -10.18 -20.08 24.35
N ARG A 268 -8.92 -20.53 24.49
CA ARG A 268 -8.23 -20.59 25.79
C ARG A 268 -7.95 -19.20 26.35
N GLU A 269 -7.49 -18.28 25.52
CA GLU A 269 -7.24 -16.87 25.91
C GLU A 269 -8.54 -16.20 26.38
N ASN A 270 -9.63 -16.37 25.62
CA ASN A 270 -10.95 -15.82 25.97
C ASN A 270 -11.52 -16.42 27.26
N GLN A 271 -11.28 -17.70 27.54
CA GLN A 271 -11.67 -18.32 28.81
C GLN A 271 -10.82 -17.81 29.98
N ALA A 272 -9.52 -17.58 29.78
CA ALA A 272 -8.63 -17.04 30.79
C ALA A 272 -8.91 -15.57 31.11
N ALA A 273 -9.41 -14.80 30.14
CA ALA A 273 -9.79 -13.39 30.30
C ALA A 273 -11.16 -13.20 30.98
N GLN A 274 -11.99 -14.24 31.09
CA GLN A 274 -13.25 -14.16 31.82
C GLN A 274 -12.98 -14.06 33.33
N PRO A 275 -13.50 -13.04 34.04
CA PRO A 275 -13.39 -12.99 35.49
C PRO A 275 -14.09 -14.23 36.05
N ALA A 276 -13.42 -14.93 36.97
CA ALA A 276 -14.02 -16.04 37.69
C ALA A 276 -15.40 -15.58 38.21
N ALA A 277 -16.46 -16.22 37.72
CA ALA A 277 -17.80 -15.96 38.20
C ALA A 277 -17.75 -15.98 39.73
N PRO A 278 -18.28 -14.96 40.45
CA PRO A 278 -18.29 -14.98 41.90
C PRO A 278 -19.07 -16.23 42.32
N GLY A 279 -18.32 -17.24 42.74
CA GLY A 279 -18.87 -18.56 43.01
C GLY A 279 -19.95 -18.46 44.06
N GLU A 280 -21.15 -18.91 43.69
CA GLU A 280 -22.17 -19.40 44.60
C GLU A 280 -21.54 -20.50 45.46
N GLY A 281 -20.96 -20.09 46.59
CA GLY A 281 -20.15 -20.97 47.43
C GLY A 281 -19.97 -20.42 48.84
N MET A 282 -20.94 -19.64 49.34
CA MET A 282 -21.04 -19.38 50.77
C MET A 282 -22.05 -20.39 51.34
N PRO A 283 -21.61 -21.44 52.07
CA PRO A 283 -22.55 -22.36 52.68
C PRO A 283 -23.44 -21.60 53.68
N PRO A 284 -24.74 -21.93 53.79
CA PRO A 284 -25.63 -21.25 54.72
C PRO A 284 -25.10 -21.42 56.14
N ALA A 285 -24.96 -20.30 56.86
CA ALA A 285 -24.53 -20.27 58.25
C ALA A 285 -25.43 -21.20 59.08
N GLN A 286 -24.84 -22.25 59.67
CA GLN A 286 -25.56 -23.14 60.57
C GLN A 286 -25.98 -22.37 61.83
N PRO A 287 -27.21 -22.57 62.34
CA PRO A 287 -27.65 -21.92 63.57
C PRO A 287 -26.92 -22.55 64.75
N VAL A 288 -26.20 -21.73 65.51
CA VAL A 288 -25.51 -22.14 66.75
C VAL A 288 -26.56 -22.55 67.78
N GLN A 289 -26.81 -23.85 67.93
CA GLN A 289 -27.56 -24.40 69.04
C GLN A 289 -26.65 -24.55 70.27
N GLY A 290 -27.01 -23.81 71.33
CA GLY A 290 -26.91 -24.23 72.73
C GLY A 290 -25.56 -24.68 73.28
N LEU A 291 -24.88 -23.78 74.00
CA LEU A 291 -23.95 -24.16 75.06
C LEU A 291 -24.70 -24.19 76.41
N PRO A 292 -24.78 -25.33 77.11
CA PRO A 292 -25.36 -25.39 78.44
C PRO A 292 -24.32 -25.04 79.50
N GLY A 293 -24.69 -24.08 80.35
CA GLY A 293 -24.39 -24.08 81.79
C GLY A 293 -22.94 -23.87 82.23
N LEU A 294 -22.73 -22.81 83.02
CA LEU A 294 -22.34 -22.85 84.44
C LEU A 294 -21.80 -21.46 84.82
N SER A 295 -22.55 -20.61 85.53
CA SER A 295 -22.80 -20.60 86.99
C SER A 295 -21.87 -19.63 87.75
N ARG A 296 -22.53 -18.70 88.47
CA ARG A 296 -22.07 -17.93 89.65
C ARG A 296 -21.04 -16.80 89.41
N ARG A 297 -21.09 -15.65 90.09
CA ARG A 297 -21.76 -15.20 91.33
C ARG A 297 -21.64 -13.66 91.45
N ASN A 298 -22.67 -13.05 92.04
CA ASN A 298 -22.69 -11.88 92.95
C ASN A 298 -21.85 -10.62 92.63
N HIS A 299 -22.52 -9.48 92.45
CA HIS A 299 -22.91 -8.56 93.53
C HIS A 299 -24.06 -7.65 93.07
#